data_AF-A0A812NR06-F1
#
_entry.id   AF-A0A812NR06-F1
#
_cell.length_a   1.000
_cell.length_b   1.000
_cell.length_c   1.000
_cell.angle_alpha   90.00
_cell.angle_beta   90.00
_cell.angle_gamma   90.00
#
_symmetry.space_group_name_H-M   'P 1'
#
loop_
_entity.id
_entity.type
_entity.pdbx_description
1 polymer ?
#
loop_
_entity_poly.entity_id
_entity_poly.type
_entity_poly.pdbx_seq_one_letter_code
_entity_poly.pdbx_strand_id
1 'polypeptide(L)'
;MKVDDKTYQKFWWFKKGSKWPTGKTDVLGDNFGDCKSSDAVCFQKLPEVKEEGLLLLAIDSEGNQFEWTFDSLNPVAHAAYKALRHGTTASKVSGATWAPRVIKGSITGSAQDTFMYRDQDGIRSFMLDDDGCDCHSTLSMGHAMCGGGCSQSYGNCKITGGVDKLSDAQMTGSAGSGHHCTGPATDYGLSLYYYAP
;
A
#
# COMPACT_ATOMS: atom_id res chain seq x y z
N MET A 1 2.13 3.09 -18.16
CA MET A 1 1.11 4.16 -18.08
C MET A 1 1.80 5.50 -18.22
N LYS A 2 1.25 6.44 -18.99
CA LYS A 2 1.84 7.78 -19.10
C LYS A 2 1.09 8.75 -18.18
N VAL A 3 1.82 9.47 -17.34
CA VAL A 3 1.32 10.59 -16.54
C VAL A 3 2.28 11.74 -16.80
N ASP A 4 1.75 12.88 -17.23
CA ASP A 4 2.55 14.01 -17.72
C ASP A 4 3.54 13.54 -18.82
N ASP A 5 4.84 13.74 -18.60
CA ASP A 5 5.94 13.35 -19.48
C ASP A 5 6.57 11.99 -19.12
N LYS A 6 6.12 11.33 -18.05
CA LYS A 6 6.74 10.12 -17.50
C LYS A 6 5.99 8.85 -17.89
N THR A 7 6.75 7.79 -18.17
CA THR A 7 6.21 6.46 -18.46
C THR A 7 6.43 5.53 -17.27
N TYR A 8 5.35 5.27 -16.55
CA TYR A 8 5.30 4.39 -15.39
C TYR A 8 5.16 2.92 -15.78
N GLN A 9 5.90 2.05 -15.09
CA GLN A 9 5.88 0.61 -15.27
C GLN A 9 5.14 -0.05 -14.11
N LYS A 10 4.19 -0.94 -14.43
CA LYS A 10 3.42 -1.67 -13.41
C LYS A 10 4.28 -2.77 -12.81
N PHE A 11 4.28 -2.91 -11.49
CA PHE A 11 5.04 -3.97 -10.82
C PHE A 11 4.23 -4.72 -9.76
N TRP A 12 3.12 -4.17 -9.27
CA TRP A 12 2.35 -4.77 -8.19
C TRP A 12 0.85 -4.55 -8.41
N TRP A 13 0.01 -5.52 -8.07
CA TRP A 13 -1.44 -5.33 -8.08
C TRP A 13 -2.24 -6.33 -7.23
N PHE A 14 -3.42 -5.90 -6.84
CA PHE A 14 -4.52 -6.74 -6.37
C PHE A 14 -5.78 -6.36 -7.15
N LYS A 15 -6.38 -7.28 -7.91
CA LYS A 15 -7.61 -6.98 -8.66
C LYS A 15 -8.82 -7.02 -7.72
N LYS A 16 -9.72 -6.03 -7.82
CA LYS A 16 -10.99 -5.97 -7.07
C LYS A 16 -11.76 -7.29 -7.18
N GLY A 17 -12.24 -7.80 -6.05
CA GLY A 17 -12.96 -9.06 -5.92
C GLY A 17 -12.07 -10.31 -5.90
N SER A 18 -10.75 -10.18 -5.98
CA SER A 18 -9.85 -11.33 -5.90
C SER A 18 -9.87 -11.93 -4.50
N LYS A 19 -9.78 -13.26 -4.44
CA LYS A 19 -9.49 -13.95 -3.19
C LYS A 19 -8.02 -13.80 -2.85
N TRP A 20 -7.70 -13.79 -1.57
CA TRP A 20 -6.31 -13.91 -1.13
C TRP A 20 -5.71 -15.23 -1.67
N PRO A 21 -4.54 -15.21 -2.33
CA PRO A 21 -3.99 -16.42 -2.93
C PRO A 21 -3.48 -17.39 -1.86
N THR A 22 -3.76 -18.67 -2.03
CA THR A 22 -3.28 -19.73 -1.13
C THR A 22 -1.76 -19.73 -1.06
N GLY A 23 -1.20 -19.75 0.16
CA GLY A 23 0.23 -19.83 0.40
C GLY A 23 1.00 -18.51 0.24
N LYS A 24 0.34 -17.41 -0.15
CA LYS A 24 0.97 -16.08 -0.11
C LYS A 24 0.89 -15.54 1.31
N THR A 25 2.04 -15.29 1.91
CA THR A 25 2.18 -14.76 3.27
C THR A 25 2.89 -13.41 3.30
N ASP A 26 3.11 -12.79 2.14
CA ASP A 26 3.86 -11.53 2.03
C ASP A 26 3.38 -10.74 0.81
N VAL A 27 2.95 -9.48 1.03
CA VAL A 27 2.54 -8.56 -0.04
C VAL A 27 3.70 -8.14 -0.94
N LEU A 28 4.96 -8.38 -0.55
CA LEU A 28 6.16 -8.14 -1.35
C LEU A 28 7.03 -9.42 -1.44
N GLY A 29 6.38 -10.58 -1.39
CA GLY A 29 7.06 -11.88 -1.40
C GLY A 29 7.77 -12.22 -2.71
N ASP A 30 7.25 -11.74 -3.85
CA ASP A 30 7.74 -12.13 -5.16
C ASP A 30 8.88 -11.22 -5.65
N ASN A 31 9.69 -11.73 -6.58
CA ASN A 31 10.69 -10.94 -7.29
C ASN A 31 10.07 -10.32 -8.53
N PHE A 32 10.59 -9.16 -8.94
CA PHE A 32 10.18 -8.53 -10.19
C PHE A 32 10.35 -9.48 -11.38
N GLY A 33 9.32 -9.60 -12.21
CA GLY A 33 9.26 -10.53 -13.36
C GLY A 33 8.56 -11.89 -13.13
N ASP A 34 8.39 -12.34 -11.88
CA ASP A 34 7.63 -13.55 -11.51
C ASP A 34 6.15 -13.58 -11.95
N CYS A 35 5.43 -12.46 -11.86
CA CYS A 35 4.01 -12.36 -12.19
C CYS A 35 3.75 -12.30 -13.70
N LYS A 36 2.61 -12.86 -14.09
CA LYS A 36 2.07 -12.77 -15.44
C LYS A 36 0.94 -11.75 -15.46
N SER A 37 0.76 -11.07 -16.59
CA SER A 37 -0.33 -10.08 -16.76
C SER A 37 -1.73 -10.66 -16.53
N SER A 38 -1.90 -11.97 -16.71
CA SER A 38 -3.14 -12.70 -16.43
C SER A 38 -3.44 -12.85 -14.93
N ASP A 39 -2.44 -12.76 -14.06
CA ASP A 39 -2.59 -13.12 -12.64
C ASP A 39 -3.58 -12.19 -11.93
N ALA A 40 -4.38 -12.76 -11.03
CA ALA A 40 -5.37 -12.00 -10.26
C ALA A 40 -4.70 -10.96 -9.34
N VAL A 41 -3.53 -11.33 -8.81
CA VAL A 41 -2.69 -10.48 -7.96
C VAL A 41 -1.24 -10.61 -8.39
N CYS A 42 -0.43 -9.66 -7.96
CA CYS A 42 1.01 -9.68 -8.11
C CYS A 42 1.66 -8.96 -6.94
N PHE A 43 2.45 -9.70 -6.16
CA PHE A 43 3.03 -9.26 -4.89
C PHE A 43 4.55 -9.10 -4.99
N GLN A 44 5.00 -8.43 -6.05
CA GLN A 44 6.42 -8.25 -6.33
C GLN A 44 7.02 -7.04 -5.66
N LYS A 45 8.30 -7.17 -5.33
CA LYS A 45 9.19 -6.04 -5.08
C LYS A 45 9.44 -5.24 -6.36
N LEU A 46 9.93 -4.02 -6.18
CA LEU A 46 10.52 -3.21 -7.25
C LEU A 46 11.72 -3.95 -7.89
N PRO A 47 11.98 -3.69 -9.19
CA PRO A 47 13.21 -4.15 -9.85
C PRO A 47 14.45 -3.43 -9.29
N GLU A 48 15.62 -3.73 -9.85
CA GLU A 48 16.86 -3.05 -9.50
C GLU A 48 16.86 -1.57 -9.91
N VAL A 49 16.26 -0.73 -9.08
CA VAL A 49 16.22 0.74 -9.21
C VAL A 49 16.83 1.40 -7.98
N LYS A 50 17.34 2.62 -8.16
CA LYS A 50 17.82 3.47 -7.07
C LYS A 50 16.66 4.28 -6.50
N GLU A 51 16.80 4.70 -5.25
CA GLU A 51 15.81 5.55 -4.58
C GLU A 51 15.76 6.98 -5.14
N GLU A 52 16.92 7.54 -5.50
CA GLU A 52 17.04 8.90 -5.99
C GLU A 52 16.23 9.11 -7.28
N GLY A 53 15.29 10.07 -7.24
CA GLY A 53 14.42 10.40 -8.37
C GLY A 53 13.33 9.36 -8.67
N LEU A 54 13.23 8.28 -7.87
CA LEU A 54 12.20 7.26 -8.02
C LEU A 54 10.83 7.83 -7.62
N LEU A 55 9.83 7.51 -8.45
CA LEU A 55 8.44 7.86 -8.18
C LEU A 55 7.60 6.59 -8.04
N LEU A 56 6.71 6.58 -7.05
CA LEU A 56 5.67 5.56 -6.87
C LEU A 56 4.33 6.15 -7.28
N LEU A 57 3.67 5.53 -8.25
CA LEU A 57 2.30 5.85 -8.62
C LEU A 57 1.38 4.73 -8.16
N ALA A 58 0.32 5.07 -7.43
CA ALA A 58 -0.70 4.13 -6.99
C ALA A 58 -2.06 4.50 -7.60
N ILE A 59 -2.83 3.49 -7.99
CA ILE A 59 -4.17 3.64 -8.56
C ILE A 59 -5.09 2.59 -7.95
N ASP A 60 -6.17 3.04 -7.30
CA ASP A 60 -7.20 2.16 -6.77
C ASP A 60 -8.36 1.91 -7.76
N SER A 61 -9.23 0.97 -7.40
CA SER A 61 -10.41 0.61 -8.19
C SER A 61 -11.52 1.67 -8.19
N GLU A 62 -11.45 2.66 -7.30
CA GLU A 62 -12.37 3.81 -7.27
C GLU A 62 -11.89 4.94 -8.20
N GLY A 63 -10.66 4.81 -8.73
CA GLY A 63 -10.10 5.69 -9.74
C GLY A 63 -9.28 6.84 -9.17
N ASN A 64 -8.92 6.79 -7.89
CA ASN A 64 -7.94 7.69 -7.29
C ASN A 64 -6.55 7.39 -7.85
N GLN A 65 -5.73 8.43 -8.03
CA GLN A 65 -4.36 8.31 -8.55
C GLN A 65 -3.43 9.23 -7.76
N PHE A 66 -2.55 8.63 -6.97
CA PHE A 66 -1.63 9.33 -6.08
C PHE A 66 -0.19 8.97 -6.43
N GLU A 67 0.69 9.97 -6.39
CA GLU A 67 2.10 9.83 -6.74
C GLU A 67 2.99 10.31 -5.61
N TRP A 68 3.94 9.49 -5.19
CA TRP A 68 4.93 9.82 -4.18
C TRP A 68 6.31 9.91 -4.81
N THR A 69 7.11 10.86 -4.33
CA THR A 69 8.53 10.96 -4.62
C THR A 69 9.30 10.35 -3.47
N PHE A 70 10.17 9.35 -3.73
CA PHE A 70 11.03 8.82 -2.68
C PHE A 70 12.13 9.82 -2.31
N ASP A 71 12.49 9.82 -1.03
CA ASP A 71 13.53 10.67 -0.47
C ASP A 71 14.24 9.93 0.67
N SER A 72 15.52 9.63 0.47
CA SER A 72 16.35 8.92 1.46
C SER A 72 16.54 9.69 2.78
N LEU A 73 16.29 11.00 2.79
CA LEU A 73 16.35 11.85 3.99
C LEU A 73 15.02 11.86 4.76
N ASN A 74 13.91 11.47 4.11
CA ASN A 74 12.65 11.25 4.79
C ASN A 74 12.61 9.80 5.32
N PRO A 75 12.57 9.57 6.65
CA PRO A 75 12.65 8.23 7.22
C PRO A 75 11.48 7.32 6.82
N VAL A 76 10.29 7.88 6.59
CA VAL A 76 9.08 7.16 6.18
C VAL A 76 9.22 6.72 4.72
N ALA A 77 9.58 7.65 3.83
CA ALA A 77 9.82 7.36 2.42
C ALA A 77 10.95 6.33 2.24
N HIS A 78 12.05 6.50 2.97
CA HIS A 78 13.19 5.60 2.91
C HIS A 78 12.87 4.20 3.44
N ALA A 79 12.07 4.09 4.51
CA ALA A 79 11.59 2.80 4.99
C ALA A 79 10.67 2.11 3.97
N ALA A 80 9.76 2.86 3.36
CA ALA A 80 8.89 2.35 2.30
C ALA A 80 9.69 1.88 1.08
N TYR A 81 10.72 2.63 0.65
CA TYR A 81 11.63 2.22 -0.41
C TYR A 81 12.33 0.89 -0.06
N LYS A 82 12.91 0.78 1.14
CA LYS A 82 13.58 -0.45 1.57
C LYS A 82 12.64 -1.65 1.63
N ALA A 83 11.38 -1.47 2.03
CA ALA A 83 10.37 -2.51 1.96
C ALA A 83 10.08 -2.89 0.51
N LEU A 84 9.68 -1.93 -0.33
CA LEU A 84 9.30 -2.15 -1.74
C LEU A 84 10.42 -2.75 -2.57
N ARG A 85 11.69 -2.37 -2.34
CA ARG A 85 12.83 -2.81 -3.13
C ARG A 85 13.50 -4.06 -2.58
N HIS A 86 13.65 -4.15 -1.26
CA HIS A 86 14.48 -5.17 -0.60
C HIS A 86 13.70 -6.13 0.28
N GLY A 87 12.40 -5.90 0.54
CA GLY A 87 11.63 -6.68 1.49
C GLY A 87 12.09 -6.46 2.94
N THR A 88 12.70 -5.32 3.24
CA THR A 88 13.16 -5.00 4.59
C THR A 88 11.99 -4.64 5.49
N THR A 89 11.75 -5.45 6.53
CA THR A 89 10.69 -5.24 7.50
C THR A 89 10.89 -4.00 8.37
N ALA A 90 9.78 -3.37 8.76
CA ALA A 90 9.72 -2.25 9.68
C ALA A 90 8.50 -2.38 10.59
N SER A 91 8.72 -2.56 11.90
CA SER A 91 7.61 -2.72 12.86
C SER A 91 6.76 -1.47 13.00
N LYS A 92 7.38 -0.29 13.01
CA LYS A 92 6.77 1.05 12.91
C LYS A 92 7.89 2.07 12.70
N VAL A 93 7.78 2.92 11.68
CA VAL A 93 8.66 4.06 11.45
C VAL A 93 7.78 5.29 11.32
N SER A 94 7.97 6.27 12.19
CA SER A 94 7.25 7.55 12.13
C SER A 94 8.25 8.69 11.95
N GLY A 95 7.87 9.76 11.27
CA GLY A 95 8.77 10.89 11.02
C GLY A 95 8.11 12.05 10.28
N ALA A 96 8.85 12.68 9.37
CA ALA A 96 8.29 13.73 8.53
C ALA A 96 7.28 13.14 7.53
N THR A 97 6.17 13.86 7.31
CA THR A 97 5.12 13.45 6.38
C THR A 97 5.69 13.15 4.98
N TRP A 98 5.34 12.00 4.44
CA TRP A 98 5.58 11.59 3.06
C TRP A 98 4.26 11.58 2.29
N ALA A 99 3.77 12.78 1.96
CA ALA A 99 2.47 12.96 1.31
C ALA A 99 2.55 12.77 -0.21
N PRO A 100 1.50 12.24 -0.86
CA PRO A 100 1.43 12.16 -2.30
C PRO A 100 1.10 13.50 -2.96
N ARG A 101 1.54 13.66 -4.19
CA ARG A 101 0.86 14.49 -5.20
C ARG A 101 -0.43 13.77 -5.62
N VAL A 102 -1.57 14.42 -5.43
CA VAL A 102 -2.86 13.93 -5.93
C VAL A 102 -2.99 14.27 -7.41
N ILE A 103 -2.98 13.26 -8.29
CA ILE A 103 -3.22 13.41 -9.73
C ILE A 103 -4.73 13.38 -10.01
N LYS A 104 -5.44 12.47 -9.35
CA LYS A 104 -6.90 12.34 -9.47
C LYS A 104 -7.50 11.85 -8.15
N GLY A 105 -8.67 12.37 -7.80
CA GLY A 105 -9.38 12.04 -6.56
C GLY A 105 -9.15 13.08 -5.48
N SER A 106 -9.30 12.67 -4.23
CA SER A 106 -9.07 13.49 -3.03
C SER A 106 -8.42 12.64 -1.96
N ILE A 107 -7.51 13.21 -1.18
CA ILE A 107 -6.92 12.55 0.00
C ILE A 107 -7.70 12.94 1.26
N THR A 108 -7.78 12.04 2.23
CA THR A 108 -8.13 12.43 3.60
C THR A 108 -7.04 13.34 4.15
N GLY A 109 -7.39 14.45 4.79
CA GLY A 109 -6.42 15.48 5.21
C GLY A 109 -5.40 15.06 6.28
N SER A 110 -5.28 13.75 6.56
CA SER A 110 -4.38 13.14 7.54
C SER A 110 -2.94 13.05 7.02
N ALA A 111 -1.98 13.24 7.94
CA ALA A 111 -0.56 13.25 7.61
C ALA A 111 -0.04 11.82 7.37
N GLN A 112 0.37 11.48 6.16
CA GLN A 112 1.00 10.18 5.87
C GLN A 112 2.44 10.14 6.39
N ASP A 113 2.62 9.92 7.69
CA ASP A 113 3.90 10.08 8.40
C ASP A 113 4.36 8.82 9.16
N THR A 114 3.59 7.74 9.04
CA THR A 114 3.83 6.48 9.73
C THR A 114 3.80 5.32 8.75
N PHE A 115 4.90 4.57 8.70
CA PHE A 115 5.08 3.41 7.84
C PHE A 115 5.26 2.12 8.64
N MET A 116 4.63 1.04 8.17
CA MET A 116 4.81 -0.32 8.66
C MET A 116 4.92 -1.32 7.52
N TYR A 117 5.84 -2.26 7.66
CA TYR A 117 5.89 -3.47 6.86
C TYR A 117 6.34 -4.64 7.74
N ARG A 118 5.36 -5.40 8.25
CA ARG A 118 5.58 -6.41 9.30
C ARG A 118 4.59 -7.55 9.19
N ASP A 119 4.92 -8.68 9.81
CA ASP A 119 4.02 -9.80 9.92
C ASP A 119 2.83 -9.46 10.83
N GLN A 120 1.62 -9.71 10.33
CA GLN A 120 0.35 -9.55 11.04
C GLN A 120 -0.55 -10.72 10.65
N ASP A 121 -0.92 -11.54 11.64
CA ASP A 121 -1.75 -12.74 11.48
C ASP A 121 -1.33 -13.67 10.32
N GLY A 122 -0.03 -13.91 10.20
CA GLY A 122 0.55 -14.79 9.16
C GLY A 122 0.73 -14.14 7.79
N ILE A 123 0.44 -12.84 7.65
CA ILE A 123 0.70 -12.07 6.43
C ILE A 123 1.60 -10.88 6.73
N ARG A 124 2.73 -10.81 6.03
CA ARG A 124 3.53 -9.59 5.98
C ARG A 124 2.78 -8.54 5.19
N SER A 125 2.37 -7.51 5.91
CA SER A 125 1.43 -6.48 5.47
C SER A 125 2.13 -5.13 5.43
N PHE A 126 1.69 -4.25 4.54
CA PHE A 126 2.27 -2.93 4.28
C PHE A 126 1.23 -1.86 4.60
N MET A 127 1.62 -0.83 5.35
CA MET A 127 0.76 0.31 5.64
C MET A 127 1.53 1.63 5.62
N LEU A 128 0.96 2.64 4.96
CA LEU A 128 1.31 4.05 5.09
C LEU A 128 0.09 4.81 5.59
N ASP A 129 0.28 5.51 6.71
CA ASP A 129 -0.80 6.06 7.53
C ASP A 129 -0.33 7.27 8.40
N ASP A 130 -1.18 7.85 9.24
CA ASP A 130 -0.91 8.93 10.20
C ASP A 130 -0.64 8.51 11.65
N ASP A 131 -1.31 7.52 12.22
CA ASP A 131 -1.12 7.11 13.62
C ASP A 131 -0.62 5.67 13.80
N GLY A 132 -0.58 4.94 12.69
CA GLY A 132 -0.21 3.54 12.61
C GLY A 132 -1.40 2.61 12.79
N CYS A 133 -2.58 2.97 12.29
CA CYS A 133 -3.78 2.14 12.19
C CYS A 133 -4.43 2.33 10.81
N ASP A 134 -5.12 1.33 10.24
CA ASP A 134 -5.59 1.42 8.84
C ASP A 134 -6.50 2.61 8.49
N CYS A 135 -7.09 3.23 9.50
CA CYS A 135 -7.94 4.40 9.37
C CYS A 135 -7.20 5.55 8.70
N HIS A 136 -7.74 6.09 7.60
CA HIS A 136 -7.10 7.21 6.90
C HIS A 136 -5.72 6.88 6.28
N SER A 137 -5.40 5.59 6.18
CA SER A 137 -4.25 5.13 5.42
C SER A 137 -4.43 5.43 3.93
N THR A 138 -3.30 5.59 3.22
CA THR A 138 -3.29 5.77 1.77
C THR A 138 -2.69 4.59 1.01
N LEU A 139 -1.88 3.76 1.65
CA LEU A 139 -1.37 2.52 1.08
C LEU A 139 -1.47 1.44 2.14
N SER A 140 -2.59 0.70 2.16
CA SER A 140 -2.76 -0.46 3.03
C SER A 140 -2.97 -1.73 2.21
N MET A 141 -2.09 -2.72 2.42
CA MET A 141 -2.03 -3.98 1.68
C MET A 141 -1.72 -5.14 2.63
N GLY A 142 -2.45 -6.25 2.51
CA GLY A 142 -2.27 -7.43 3.35
C GLY A 142 -3.39 -7.55 4.38
N HIS A 143 -3.04 -7.88 5.62
CA HIS A 143 -3.96 -7.91 6.75
C HIS A 143 -4.01 -6.54 7.44
N ALA A 144 -5.18 -6.19 7.99
CA ALA A 144 -5.36 -4.96 8.77
C ALA A 144 -4.37 -4.86 9.94
N MET A 145 -3.80 -3.68 10.17
CA MET A 145 -2.83 -3.36 11.20
C MET A 145 -3.25 -2.14 12.05
N CYS A 146 -2.96 -2.19 13.34
CA CYS A 146 -3.06 -1.07 14.26
C CYS A 146 -2.09 -1.24 15.42
N GLY A 147 -1.16 -0.29 15.57
CA GLY A 147 -0.04 -0.39 16.51
C GLY A 147 0.76 -1.68 16.28
N GLY A 148 0.90 -2.52 17.31
CA GLY A 148 1.58 -3.82 17.23
C GLY A 148 0.70 -5.01 16.83
N GLY A 149 -0.59 -4.77 16.53
CA GLY A 149 -1.56 -5.83 16.24
C GLY A 149 -2.55 -5.40 15.16
N CYS A 150 -3.82 -5.75 15.36
CA CYS A 150 -4.98 -5.30 14.58
C CYS A 150 -6.08 -4.82 15.53
N SER A 151 -6.92 -3.88 15.09
CA SER A 151 -8.06 -3.36 15.86
C SER A 151 -9.34 -3.36 15.03
N GLN A 152 -10.42 -3.91 15.60
CA GLN A 152 -11.75 -3.90 14.97
C GLN A 152 -12.37 -2.49 14.87
N SER A 153 -11.80 -1.51 15.59
CA SER A 153 -12.23 -0.11 15.49
C SER A 153 -11.70 0.55 14.22
N TYR A 154 -10.50 0.15 13.79
CA TYR A 154 -9.74 0.79 12.72
C TYR A 154 -9.64 -0.06 11.44
N GLY A 155 -10.10 -1.30 11.47
CA GLY A 155 -10.16 -2.21 10.32
C GLY A 155 -10.87 -3.51 10.70
N ASN A 156 -10.80 -4.54 9.86
CA ASN A 156 -11.42 -5.84 10.14
C ASN A 156 -10.38 -6.97 10.29
N CYS A 157 -10.10 -7.37 11.53
CA CYS A 157 -9.10 -8.41 11.84
C CYS A 157 -9.53 -9.85 11.51
N LYS A 158 -10.66 -10.05 10.85
CA LYS A 158 -11.13 -11.39 10.42
C LYS A 158 -10.87 -11.64 8.94
N ILE A 159 -10.54 -10.60 8.18
CA ILE A 159 -10.20 -10.74 6.77
C ILE A 159 -8.75 -11.15 6.69
N THR A 160 -8.49 -12.31 6.06
CA THR A 160 -7.14 -12.82 5.85
C THR A 160 -6.26 -11.77 5.21
N GLY A 161 -6.63 -11.25 4.04
CA GLY A 161 -5.93 -10.10 3.47
C GLY A 161 -6.58 -9.53 2.22
N GLY A 162 -6.09 -8.37 1.79
CA GLY A 162 -6.59 -7.63 0.65
C GLY A 162 -5.86 -6.29 0.48
N VAL A 163 -6.58 -5.28 0.03
CA VAL A 163 -6.09 -3.89 -0.07
C VAL A 163 -7.18 -2.92 0.35
N ASP A 164 -6.79 -1.71 0.74
CA ASP A 164 -7.73 -0.61 0.95
C ASP A 164 -7.65 0.43 -0.20
N LYS A 165 -8.60 1.36 -0.23
CA LYS A 165 -8.59 2.54 -1.10
C LYS A 165 -7.41 3.44 -0.76
N LEU A 166 -7.00 4.25 -1.74
CA LEU A 166 -5.96 5.25 -1.51
C LEU A 166 -6.43 6.39 -0.61
N SER A 167 -7.74 6.62 -0.52
CA SER A 167 -8.31 7.64 0.35
C SER A 167 -9.47 7.03 1.12
N ASP A 168 -9.19 6.50 2.29
CA ASP A 168 -10.24 6.00 3.17
C ASP A 168 -10.85 7.12 4.03
N ALA A 169 -11.96 7.66 3.53
CA ALA A 169 -12.85 8.50 4.32
C ALA A 169 -13.82 7.64 5.15
N GLN A 170 -14.20 8.13 6.32
CA GLN A 170 -15.14 7.48 7.25
C GLN A 170 -16.36 6.88 6.50
N MET A 171 -16.69 5.61 6.77
CA MET A 171 -17.83 4.87 6.19
C MET A 171 -17.77 4.47 4.71
N THR A 172 -16.59 4.42 4.08
CA THR A 172 -16.52 4.13 2.63
C THR A 172 -16.34 2.64 2.26
N GLY A 173 -16.95 1.67 2.96
CA GLY A 173 -16.87 0.25 2.54
C GLY A 173 -17.81 -0.73 3.23
N SER A 174 -17.88 -1.96 2.69
CA SER A 174 -18.78 -3.01 3.20
C SER A 174 -18.06 -4.29 3.63
N ALA A 175 -16.97 -4.69 2.96
CA ALA A 175 -15.98 -5.62 3.52
C ALA A 175 -14.78 -4.83 4.06
N GLY A 176 -14.19 -5.29 5.16
CA GLY A 176 -13.01 -4.65 5.75
C GLY A 176 -13.28 -3.47 6.68
N SER A 177 -14.51 -2.95 6.71
CA SER A 177 -14.90 -1.89 7.63
C SER A 177 -14.76 -2.33 9.09
N GLY A 178 -13.93 -1.63 9.84
CA GLY A 178 -14.03 -1.52 11.29
C GLY A 178 -15.19 -0.61 11.69
N HIS A 179 -15.27 -0.26 12.98
CA HIS A 179 -16.36 0.60 13.47
C HIS A 179 -16.31 2.03 12.89
N HIS A 180 -15.13 2.53 12.50
CA HIS A 180 -14.96 3.92 12.06
C HIS A 180 -14.41 4.09 10.63
N CYS A 181 -13.69 3.11 10.10
CA CYS A 181 -12.96 3.21 8.83
C CYS A 181 -12.82 1.83 8.19
N THR A 182 -12.36 1.79 6.95
CA THR A 182 -11.98 0.54 6.30
C THR A 182 -10.53 0.20 6.56
N GLY A 183 -10.21 -1.06 6.31
CA GLY A 183 -8.84 -1.51 6.15
C GLY A 183 -8.81 -2.52 4.99
N PRO A 184 -7.70 -3.24 4.83
CA PRO A 184 -7.52 -4.19 3.74
C PRO A 184 -8.69 -5.17 3.57
N ALA A 185 -9.22 -5.20 2.35
CA ALA A 185 -10.37 -6.01 1.99
C ALA A 185 -10.28 -6.54 0.55
N THR A 186 -11.21 -7.42 0.20
CA THR A 186 -11.26 -8.02 -1.14
C THR A 186 -12.15 -7.26 -2.11
N ASP A 187 -12.96 -6.31 -1.64
CA ASP A 187 -13.88 -5.49 -2.44
C ASP A 187 -13.21 -4.25 -3.07
N TYR A 188 -11.90 -4.07 -2.87
CA TYR A 188 -11.08 -3.06 -3.55
C TYR A 188 -9.98 -3.68 -4.39
N GLY A 189 -9.51 -2.90 -5.36
CA GLY A 189 -8.32 -3.20 -6.12
C GLY A 189 -7.32 -2.05 -6.02
N LEU A 190 -6.04 -2.39 -6.12
CA LEU A 190 -4.94 -1.45 -6.09
C LEU A 190 -3.89 -1.90 -7.10
N SER A 191 -3.24 -0.95 -7.75
CA SER A 191 -2.13 -1.19 -8.66
C SER A 191 -1.03 -0.18 -8.40
N LEU A 192 0.20 -0.67 -8.25
CA LEU A 192 1.38 0.18 -8.09
C LEU A 192 2.23 0.15 -9.35
N TYR A 193 2.78 1.32 -9.65
CA TYR A 193 3.66 1.56 -10.76
C TYR A 193 4.86 2.36 -10.28
N TYR A 194 5.99 2.23 -10.97
CA TYR A 194 7.17 3.02 -10.70
C TYR A 194 7.63 3.77 -11.95
N TYR A 195 8.27 4.91 -11.73
CA TYR A 195 9.10 5.59 -12.72
C TYR A 195 10.49 5.77 -12.12
N ALA A 196 11.52 5.36 -12.86
CA ALA A 196 12.91 5.61 -12.52
C ALA A 196 13.56 6.38 -13.68
N PRO A 197 14.28 7.48 -13.40
CA PRO A 197 15.00 8.25 -14.41
C PRO A 197 16.24 7.53 -14.96
#